data_AF-A0A661RAT9-F1
#
_entry.id   AF-A0A661RAT9-F1
#
_cell.length_a   1.000
_cell.length_b   1.000
_cell.length_c   1.000
_cell.angle_alpha   90.00
_cell.angle_beta   90.00
_cell.angle_gamma   90.00
#
_symmetry.space_group_name_H-M   'P 1'
#
loop_
_entity.id
_entity.type
_entity.pdbx_description
1 polymer ?
#
loop_
_entity_poly.entity_id
_entity_poly.type
_entity_poly.pdbx_seq_one_letter_code
_entity_poly.pdbx_strand_id
1 'polypeptide(L)'
;MNTKIMIKSLISVMALFFLMGCAAKEHVPMPSFSAKTIDAGMYSPKIDNFLIVFDASISMKNKIKEEVKLDIAKALVDRMNQTIPEMGQTTGIRS
;
A
#
# COMPACT_ATOMS: atom_id res chain seq x y z
N MET A 1 13.56 50.82 12.92
CA MET A 1 13.32 49.38 13.13
C MET A 1 14.54 48.61 12.64
N ASN A 2 15.10 47.72 13.46
CA ASN A 2 16.44 47.16 13.21
C ASN A 2 16.40 46.10 12.09
N THR A 3 17.06 46.33 10.96
CA THR A 3 16.99 45.48 9.76
C THR A 3 17.35 44.01 10.05
N LYS A 4 18.26 43.78 11.00
CA LYS A 4 18.65 42.44 11.47
C LYS A 4 17.51 41.70 12.18
N ILE A 5 16.64 42.42 12.89
CA ILE A 5 15.47 41.84 13.58
C ILE A 5 14.39 41.47 12.54
N MET A 6 14.20 42.29 11.51
CA MET A 6 13.27 42.02 10.41
C MET A 6 13.66 40.77 9.63
N ILE A 7 14.94 40.61 9.28
CA ILE A 7 15.44 39.43 8.55
C ILE A 7 15.26 38.15 9.37
N LYS A 8 15.57 38.19 10.68
CA LYS A 8 15.36 37.04 11.56
C LYS A 8 13.89 36.64 11.67
N SER A 9 13.00 37.64 11.76
CA SER A 9 11.55 37.41 11.79
C SER A 9 11.06 36.77 10.49
N LEU A 10 11.53 37.25 9.33
CA LEU A 10 11.16 36.70 8.03
C LEU A 10 11.62 35.24 7.85
N ILE A 11 12.86 34.93 8.24
CA ILE A 11 13.40 33.54 8.19
C ILE A 11 12.60 32.62 9.12
N SER A 12 12.27 33.10 10.32
CA SER A 12 11.47 32.33 11.28
C SER A 12 10.07 32.02 10.73
N VAL A 13 9.41 33.01 10.12
CA VAL A 13 8.07 32.81 9.52
C VAL A 13 8.15 31.82 8.36
N MET A 14 9.17 31.93 7.50
CA MET A 14 9.36 31.01 6.38
C MET A 14 9.62 29.57 6.84
N ALA A 15 10.38 29.37 7.92
CA ALA A 15 10.59 28.05 8.51
C ALA A 15 9.30 27.41 9.04
N LEU A 16 8.38 28.19 9.61
CA LEU A 16 7.07 27.68 10.04
C LEU A 16 6.21 27.21 8.86
N PHE A 17 6.26 27.88 7.71
CA PHE A 17 5.51 27.45 6.52
C PHE A 17 6.00 26.11 5.96
N PHE A 18 7.30 25.81 6.05
CA PHE A 18 7.83 24.51 5.62
C PHE A 18 7.34 23.34 6.48
N LEU A 19 6.91 23.58 7.72
CA LEU A 19 6.34 22.54 8.60
C LEU A 19 4.90 22.15 8.20
N MET A 20 4.20 22.99 7.45
CA MET A 20 2.80 22.73 7.02
C MET A 20 2.69 22.05 5.64
N GLY A 21 3.82 21.69 5.02
CA GLY A 21 3.85 21.07 3.68
C GLY A 21 3.43 19.60 3.62
N CYS A 22 3.10 18.96 4.74
CA CYS A 22 2.78 17.52 4.78
C CYS A 22 1.27 17.26 4.79
N ALA A 23 0.54 17.85 3.84
CA ALA A 23 -0.81 17.36 3.51
C ALA A 23 -0.68 16.39 2.33
N ALA A 24 -0.11 15.21 2.60
CA ALA A 24 -0.25 14.09 1.68
C ALA A 24 -1.75 13.82 1.51
N LYS A 25 -2.23 13.69 0.27
CA LYS A 25 -3.62 13.36 -0.01
C LYS A 25 -4.00 12.14 0.83
N GLU A 26 -5.07 12.26 1.60
CA GLU A 26 -5.58 11.18 2.43
C GLU A 26 -5.79 9.95 1.54
N HIS A 27 -5.00 8.91 1.79
CA HIS A 27 -5.17 7.63 1.13
C HIS A 27 -6.53 7.11 1.61
N VAL A 28 -7.51 7.07 0.72
CA VAL A 28 -8.76 6.37 1.01
C VAL A 28 -8.36 4.93 1.33
N PRO A 29 -8.61 4.44 2.55
CA PRO A 29 -8.20 3.10 2.89
C PRO A 29 -9.11 2.12 2.16
N MET A 30 -8.50 1.08 1.60
CA MET A 30 -9.25 -0.03 1.04
C MET A 30 -10.25 -0.57 2.07
N PRO A 31 -11.40 -1.13 1.63
CA PRO A 31 -12.40 -1.67 2.52
C PRO A 31 -11.80 -2.61 3.55
N SER A 32 -12.29 -2.55 4.79
CA SER A 32 -11.87 -3.47 5.84
C SER A 32 -12.09 -4.91 5.38
N PHE A 33 -11.12 -5.77 5.68
CA PHE A 33 -11.17 -7.18 5.34
C PHE A 33 -10.94 -7.99 6.60
N SER A 34 -11.77 -9.02 6.77
CA SER A 34 -11.61 -10.02 7.82
C SER A 34 -11.50 -11.37 7.14
N ALA A 35 -10.34 -12.01 7.29
CA ALA A 35 -10.08 -13.30 6.68
C ALA A 35 -10.95 -14.38 7.32
N LYS A 36 -11.56 -15.23 6.49
CA LYS A 36 -12.12 -16.50 6.93
C LYS A 36 -11.10 -17.57 6.61
N THR A 37 -10.46 -18.12 7.64
CA THR A 37 -9.45 -19.16 7.47
C THR A 37 -10.06 -20.41 6.86
N ILE A 38 -9.35 -20.99 5.91
CA ILE A 38 -9.67 -22.29 5.34
C ILE A 38 -9.08 -23.37 6.27
N ASP A 39 -9.85 -24.43 6.56
CA ASP A 39 -9.34 -25.56 7.33
C ASP A 39 -8.38 -26.40 6.46
N ALA A 40 -7.08 -26.30 6.75
CA ALA A 40 -6.05 -27.03 6.02
C ALA A 40 -6.22 -28.56 6.09
N GLY A 41 -6.87 -29.10 7.12
CA GLY A 41 -7.10 -30.54 7.24
C GLY A 41 -8.16 -31.07 6.27
N MET A 42 -8.99 -30.20 5.71
CA MET A 42 -10.07 -30.55 4.79
C MET A 42 -9.66 -30.50 3.31
N TYR A 43 -8.47 -29.99 3.00
CA TYR A 43 -8.00 -29.78 1.63
C TYR A 43 -6.57 -30.27 1.45
N SER A 44 -6.24 -30.74 0.24
CA SER A 44 -4.87 -31.04 -0.15
C SER A 44 -4.41 -30.05 -1.23
N PRO A 45 -3.12 -29.66 -1.22
CA PRO A 45 -2.56 -28.84 -2.28
C PRO A 45 -2.65 -29.59 -3.61
N LYS A 46 -3.25 -28.96 -4.63
CA LYS A 46 -3.28 -29.51 -6.00
C LYS A 46 -1.96 -29.30 -6.75
N ILE A 47 -1.18 -28.32 -6.33
CA ILE A 47 0.07 -27.90 -6.98
C ILE A 47 1.17 -27.74 -5.95
N ASP A 48 2.40 -28.00 -6.36
CA ASP A 48 3.57 -27.84 -5.51
C ASP A 48 4.07 -26.39 -5.48
N ASN A 49 3.96 -25.67 -6.60
CA ASN A 49 4.55 -24.35 -6.75
C ASN A 49 3.64 -23.39 -7.53
N PHE A 50 3.56 -22.13 -7.11
CA PHE A 50 2.97 -21.07 -7.93
C PHE A 50 3.69 -19.73 -7.74
N LEU A 51 3.64 -18.91 -8.80
CA LEU A 51 4.20 -17.57 -8.81
C LEU A 51 3.10 -16.56 -9.12
N ILE A 52 2.97 -15.53 -8.28
CA ILE A 52 2.10 -14.40 -8.57
C ILE A 52 2.90 -13.33 -9.28
N VAL A 53 2.46 -12.96 -10.49
CA VAL A 53 3.08 -11.93 -11.31
C VAL A 53 2.15 -10.73 -11.38
N PHE A 54 2.56 -9.61 -10.78
CA PHE A 54 1.84 -8.35 -10.88
C PHE A 54 2.08 -7.70 -12.24
N ASP A 55 1.00 -7.25 -12.89
CA ASP A 55 1.13 -6.25 -13.94
C ASP A 55 1.60 -4.93 -13.31
N ALA A 56 2.79 -4.48 -13.71
CA ALA A 56 3.40 -3.22 -13.27
C ALA A 56 3.49 -2.18 -14.40
N SER A 57 2.67 -2.33 -15.45
CA SER A 57 2.56 -1.35 -16.53
C SER A 57 2.11 0.02 -16.02
N ILE A 58 2.37 1.07 -16.80
CA ILE A 58 1.98 2.46 -16.44
C ILE A 58 0.46 2.56 -16.18
N SER A 59 -0.34 1.78 -16.91
CA SER A 59 -1.80 1.76 -16.77
C SER A 59 -2.28 1.33 -15.38
N MET A 60 -1.44 0.62 -14.61
CA MET A 60 -1.73 0.17 -13.25
C MET A 60 -1.58 1.28 -12.20
N LYS A 61 -1.05 2.45 -12.59
CA LYS A 61 -1.09 3.68 -11.78
C LYS A 61 -2.45 4.39 -11.84
N ASN A 62 -3.31 4.00 -12.80
CA ASN A 62 -4.65 4.58 -12.90
C ASN A 62 -5.51 4.10 -11.74
N LYS A 63 -6.52 4.91 -11.39
CA LYS A 63 -7.47 4.58 -10.34
C LYS A 63 -8.68 3.81 -10.85
N ILE A 64 -9.27 2.98 -10.00
CA ILE A 64 -10.65 2.52 -10.09
C ILE A 64 -11.37 3.08 -8.86
N LYS A 65 -12.38 3.92 -9.08
CA LYS A 65 -12.93 4.80 -8.03
C LYS A 65 -11.79 5.64 -7.43
N GLU A 66 -11.52 5.52 -6.14
CA GLU A 66 -10.46 6.27 -5.45
C GLU A 66 -9.14 5.51 -5.28
N GLU A 67 -9.12 4.23 -5.62
CA GLU A 67 -8.03 3.29 -5.34
C GLU A 67 -7.15 3.06 -6.57
N VAL A 68 -5.83 3.00 -6.37
CA VAL A 68 -4.89 2.68 -7.45
C VAL A 68 -5.01 1.19 -7.80
N LYS A 69 -5.07 0.86 -9.10
CA LYS A 69 -5.22 -0.54 -9.56
C LYS A 69 -4.16 -1.47 -8.99
N LEU A 70 -2.91 -1.03 -8.95
CA LEU A 70 -1.81 -1.81 -8.38
C LEU A 70 -2.01 -2.09 -6.88
N ASP A 71 -2.54 -1.12 -6.12
CA ASP A 71 -2.78 -1.28 -4.69
C ASP A 71 -3.93 -2.27 -4.44
N ILE A 72 -4.98 -2.24 -5.28
CA ILE A 72 -6.04 -3.26 -5.28
C ILE A 72 -5.45 -4.65 -5.53
N ALA A 73 -4.55 -4.79 -6.51
CA ALA A 73 -3.94 -6.07 -6.85
C ALA A 73 -3.08 -6.61 -5.68
N LYS A 74 -2.27 -5.75 -5.05
CA LYS A 74 -1.48 -6.13 -3.87
C LYS A 74 -2.37 -6.56 -2.71
N ALA A 75 -3.43 -5.80 -2.43
CA ALA A 75 -4.37 -6.16 -1.37
C ALA A 75 -5.08 -7.50 -1.64
N LEU A 76 -5.37 -7.83 -2.89
CA LEU A 76 -5.90 -9.16 -3.22
C LEU A 76 -4.93 -10.27 -2.80
N VAL A 77 -3.64 -10.12 -3.13
CA VAL A 77 -2.60 -11.10 -2.77
C VAL A 77 -2.38 -11.17 -1.26
N ASP A 78 -2.36 -10.03 -0.57
CA ASP A 78 -2.27 -9.99 0.89
C ASP A 78 -3.45 -10.71 1.55
N ARG A 79 -4.66 -10.51 1.03
CA ARG A 79 -5.88 -11.18 1.51
C ARG A 79 -5.87 -12.69 1.21
N MET A 80 -5.30 -13.10 0.06
CA MET A 80 -5.05 -14.51 -0.22
C MET A 80 -4.10 -15.12 0.82
N ASN A 81 -3.01 -14.43 1.16
CA ASN A 81 -2.05 -14.88 2.17
C ASN A 81 -2.67 -14.98 3.58
N GLN A 82 -3.63 -14.11 3.91
CA GLN A 82 -4.38 -14.20 5.17
C GLN A 82 -5.43 -15.32 5.20
N THR A 83 -5.90 -15.76 4.03
CA THR A 83 -7.03 -16.70 3.89
C THR A 83 -6.55 -18.14 3.68
N ILE A 84 -5.50 -18.32 2.88
CA ILE A 84 -4.95 -19.62 2.52
C ILE A 84 -3.92 -20.02 3.59
N PRO A 85 -4.15 -21.10 4.34
CA PRO A 85 -3.18 -21.59 5.30
C PRO A 85 -1.94 -22.13 4.58
N GLU A 86 -0.84 -22.26 5.32
CA GLU A 86 0.36 -22.94 4.82
C GLU A 86 0.04 -24.42 4.56
N MET A 87 0.21 -24.86 3.32
CA MET A 87 -0.09 -26.22 2.88
C MET A 87 1.10 -26.88 2.16
N GLY A 88 2.32 -26.37 2.40
CA GLY A 88 3.57 -26.92 1.88
C GLY A 88 3.95 -26.52 0.44
N GLN A 89 3.23 -25.57 -0.18
CA GLN A 89 3.60 -25.08 -1.51
C GLN A 89 4.80 -24.12 -1.47
N THR A 90 5.64 -24.15 -2.49
CA THR A 90 6.61 -23.08 -2.73
C THR A 90 5.93 -21.94 -3.47
N THR A 91 5.99 -20.74 -2.92
CA THR A 91 5.33 -19.57 -3.49
C THR A 91 6.31 -18.43 -3.73
N GLY A 92 5.97 -17.55 -4.66
CA GLY A 92 6.77 -16.36 -4.92
C GLY A 92 5.93 -15.24 -5.51
N ILE A 93 6.49 -14.03 -5.49
CA ILE A 93 5.87 -12.82 -6.01
C ILE A 93 6.89 -12.09 -6.89
N ARG A 94 6.47 -11.64 -8.08
CA ARG A 94 7.24 -10.67 -8.89
C ARG A 94 6.34 -9.58 -9.48
N SER A 95 6.98 -8.49 -9.87
CA SER A 95 6.46 -7.48 -10.81
C SER A 95 7.28 -7.44 -12.09
#